data_AF-A0A535P781-F1
#
_entry.id   AF-A0A535P781-F1
#
_cell.length_a   1.000
_cell.length_b   1.000
_cell.length_c   1.000
_cell.angle_alpha   90.00
_cell.angle_beta   90.00
_cell.angle_gamma   90.00
#
_symmetry.space_group_name_H-M   'P 1'
#
loop_
_entity.id
_entity.type
_entity.pdbx_description
1 polymer ?
#
loop_
_entity_poly.entity_id
_entity_poly.type
_entity_poly.pdbx_seq_one_letter_code
_entity_poly.pdbx_strand_id
1 'polypeptide(L)'
;MAVEEHKKNDEAAIQGLLDDCIRSLRDKNIEGIMSIYAQEVVSFDIVPPLRYIGADAFRKVWEEVFFVYQGPIDYEIHDLHITVGDDVAFTHSL
;
A
#
# COMPACT_ATOMS: atom_id res chain seq x y z
N MET A 1 19.35 -11.06 -19.63
CA MET A 1 18.17 -11.82 -20.11
C MET A 1 17.37 -12.31 -18.90
N ALA A 2 17.84 -13.28 -18.11
CA ALA A 2 17.08 -13.77 -16.93
C ALA A 2 16.86 -12.74 -15.81
N VAL A 3 17.84 -11.86 -15.53
CA VAL A 3 17.71 -10.80 -14.51
C VAL A 3 16.65 -9.76 -14.89
N GLU A 4 16.58 -9.40 -16.16
CA GLU A 4 15.60 -8.43 -16.68
C GLU A 4 14.17 -9.00 -16.63
N GLU A 5 14.04 -10.30 -16.91
CA GLU A 5 12.77 -11.02 -16.83
C GLU A 5 12.28 -11.15 -15.37
N HIS A 6 13.19 -11.38 -14.42
CA HIS A 6 12.85 -11.40 -12.99
C HIS A 6 12.35 -10.03 -12.52
N LYS A 7 13.05 -8.95 -12.86
CA LYS A 7 12.64 -7.58 -12.50
C LYS A 7 11.26 -7.22 -13.05
N LYS A 8 10.97 -7.61 -14.29
CA LYS A 8 9.66 -7.41 -14.89
C LYS A 8 8.56 -8.20 -14.19
N ASN A 9 8.85 -9.43 -13.74
CA ASN A 9 7.91 -10.23 -12.97
C ASN A 9 7.65 -9.62 -11.59
N ASP A 10 8.69 -9.11 -10.92
CA ASP A 10 8.55 -8.43 -9.63
C ASP A 10 7.78 -7.11 -9.78
N GLU A 11 8.03 -6.34 -10.83
CA GLU A 11 7.27 -5.13 -11.16
C GLU A 11 5.77 -5.45 -11.33
N ALA A 12 5.45 -6.51 -12.07
CA ALA A 12 4.07 -6.96 -12.25
C ALA A 12 3.44 -7.46 -10.93
N ALA A 13 4.22 -8.12 -10.07
CA ALA A 13 3.76 -8.56 -8.76
C ALA A 13 3.47 -7.37 -7.82
N ILE A 14 4.34 -6.36 -7.83
CA ILE A 14 4.14 -5.12 -7.05
C ILE A 14 2.92 -4.35 -7.56
N GLN A 15 2.74 -4.25 -8.87
CA GLN A 15 1.53 -3.66 -9.45
C GLN A 15 0.27 -4.39 -8.97
N GLY A 16 0.27 -5.72 -9.01
CA GLY A 16 -0.84 -6.53 -8.51
C GLY A 16 -1.15 -6.30 -7.03
N LEU A 17 -0.11 -6.19 -6.19
CA LEU A 17 -0.28 -5.87 -4.76
C LEU A 17 -0.92 -4.49 -4.55
N LEU A 18 -0.55 -3.49 -5.34
CA LEU A 18 -1.16 -2.16 -5.29
C LEU A 18 -2.63 -2.20 -5.73
N ASP A 19 -2.95 -2.91 -6.81
CA ASP A 19 -4.32 -3.05 -7.30
C ASP A 19 -5.22 -3.75 -6.26
N ASP A 20 -4.69 -4.77 -5.58
CA ASP A 20 -5.37 -5.47 -4.49
C ASP A 20 -5.61 -4.58 -3.28
N CYS A 21 -4.64 -3.72 -2.95
CA CYS A 21 -4.78 -2.70 -1.91
C CYS A 21 -5.89 -1.70 -2.24
N ILE A 22 -5.91 -1.17 -3.47
CA ILE A 22 -6.96 -0.22 -3.92
C ILE A 22 -8.34 -0.88 -3.85
N ARG A 23 -8.47 -2.13 -4.31
CA ARG A 23 -9.74 -2.87 -4.20
C ARG A 23 -10.15 -3.04 -2.73
N SER A 24 -9.22 -3.43 -1.86
CA SER A 24 -9.48 -3.57 -0.42
C SER A 24 -9.90 -2.24 0.21
N LEU A 25 -9.38 -1.11 -0.27
CA LEU A 25 -9.72 0.23 0.21
C LEU A 25 -11.16 0.60 -0.19
N ARG A 26 -11.53 0.35 -1.45
CA ARG A 26 -12.90 0.57 -1.96
C ARG A 26 -13.92 -0.30 -1.21
N ASP A 27 -13.56 -1.54 -0.91
CA ASP A 27 -14.40 -2.50 -0.18
C ASP A 27 -14.37 -2.29 1.35
N LYS A 28 -13.57 -1.34 1.85
CA LYS A 28 -13.31 -1.13 3.29
C LYS A 28 -12.86 -2.40 4.02
N ASN A 29 -12.11 -3.24 3.33
CA ASN A 29 -11.59 -4.50 3.85
C ASN A 29 -10.26 -4.25 4.59
N ILE A 30 -10.34 -4.12 5.91
CA ILE A 30 -9.17 -3.89 6.76
C ILE A 30 -8.13 -5.00 6.66
N GLU A 31 -8.55 -6.26 6.54
CA GLU A 31 -7.62 -7.38 6.43
C GLU A 31 -6.87 -7.36 5.10
N GLY A 32 -7.57 -7.01 4.01
CA GLY A 32 -6.96 -6.83 2.70
C GLY A 32 -5.91 -5.73 2.69
N ILE A 33 -6.24 -4.56 3.27
CA ILE A 33 -5.29 -3.44 3.41
C ILE A 33 -4.08 -3.83 4.27
N MET A 34 -4.31 -4.45 5.43
CA MET A 34 -3.22 -4.78 6.34
C MET A 34 -2.31 -5.90 5.81
N SER A 35 -2.79 -6.73 4.89
CA SER A 35 -2.02 -7.86 4.31
C SER A 35 -0.77 -7.44 3.52
N ILE A 36 -0.73 -6.21 3.00
CA ILE A 36 0.42 -5.71 2.23
C ILE A 36 1.51 -5.09 3.12
N TYR A 37 1.25 -4.92 4.41
CA TYR A 37 2.20 -4.29 5.34
C TYR A 37 2.91 -5.32 6.20
N ALA A 38 4.22 -5.13 6.39
CA ALA A 38 5.00 -5.87 7.37
C ALA A 38 4.63 -5.45 8.81
N GLN A 39 4.93 -6.30 9.79
CA GLN A 39 4.66 -6.01 11.20
C GLN A 39 5.41 -4.77 11.69
N GLU A 40 6.59 -4.51 11.14
CA GLU A 40 7.49 -3.40 11.47
C GLU A 40 7.26 -2.15 10.63
N VAL A 41 6.14 -2.05 9.90
CA VAL A 41 5.83 -0.91 9.01
C VAL A 41 6.05 0.42 9.72
N VAL A 42 6.69 1.36 9.03
CA VAL A 42 6.75 2.77 9.41
C VAL A 42 5.99 3.55 8.35
N SER A 43 4.85 4.11 8.74
CA SER A 43 4.00 4.92 7.85
C SER A 43 4.10 6.39 8.23
N PHE A 44 4.17 7.26 7.22
CA PHE A 44 4.05 8.70 7.37
C PHE A 44 2.75 9.14 6.72
N ASP A 45 1.97 9.95 7.42
CA ASP A 45 0.61 10.32 7.01
C ASP A 45 0.39 11.84 7.10
N ILE A 46 -0.66 12.32 6.47
CA ILE A 46 -1.06 13.73 6.42
C ILE A 46 -1.75 14.19 7.71
N VAL A 47 -2.23 13.27 8.55
CA VAL A 47 -2.90 13.58 9.83
C VAL A 47 -2.00 13.21 11.03
N PRO A 48 -1.90 14.07 12.07
CA PRO A 48 -1.17 13.76 13.30
C PRO A 48 -1.56 12.40 13.92
N PRO A 49 -0.60 11.62 14.46
CA PRO A 49 0.81 11.95 14.73
C PRO A 49 1.82 12.00 13.55
N LEU A 50 1.39 12.04 12.28
CA LEU A 50 2.23 12.14 11.06
C LEU A 50 3.23 10.98 10.84
N ARG A 51 3.47 10.16 11.87
CA ARG A 51 4.30 8.95 11.82
C ARG A 51 3.72 7.88 12.73
N TYR A 52 3.53 6.69 12.17
CA TYR A 52 3.06 5.49 12.86
C TYR A 52 4.10 4.38 12.71
N ILE A 53 4.36 3.64 13.79
CA ILE A 53 5.34 2.55 13.82
C ILE A 53 4.63 1.28 14.28
N GLY A 54 4.72 0.24 13.47
CA GLY A 54 4.13 -1.07 13.71
C GLY A 54 2.74 -1.22 13.10
N ALA A 55 2.43 -2.44 12.66
CA ALA A 55 1.17 -2.77 12.00
C ALA A 55 -0.05 -2.50 12.89
N ASP A 56 0.03 -2.74 14.20
CA ASP A 56 -1.08 -2.47 15.13
C ASP A 56 -1.41 -0.98 15.24
N ALA A 57 -0.38 -0.13 15.22
CA ALA A 57 -0.59 1.32 15.24
C ALA A 57 -1.21 1.79 13.93
N PHE A 58 -0.74 1.26 12.80
CA PHE A 58 -1.23 1.66 11.48
C PHE A 58 -2.62 1.10 11.15
N ARG A 59 -2.97 -0.09 11.66
CA ARG A 59 -4.32 -0.66 11.57
C ARG A 59 -5.37 0.28 12.15
N LYS A 60 -5.09 0.86 13.32
CA LYS A 60 -6.01 1.81 13.98
C LYS A 60 -6.28 3.05 13.12
N VAL A 61 -5.29 3.50 12.35
CA VAL A 61 -5.45 4.62 11.40
C VAL A 61 -6.44 4.24 10.30
N TRP A 62 -6.27 3.06 9.69
CA TRP A 62 -7.21 2.58 8.66
C TRP A 62 -8.63 2.35 9.20
N GLU A 63 -8.75 1.80 10.41
CA GLU A 63 -10.04 1.64 11.08
C GLU A 63 -10.72 3.00 11.33
N GLU A 64 -9.96 4.01 11.75
CA GLU A 64 -10.45 5.38 11.91
C GLU A 64 -10.87 5.99 10.55
N VAL A 65 -10.07 5.82 9.49
CA VAL A 65 -10.42 6.25 8.14
C VAL A 65 -11.76 5.64 7.71
N PHE A 66 -11.94 4.32 7.85
CA PHE A 66 -13.20 3.66 7.48
C PHE A 66 -14.38 4.07 8.37
N PHE A 67 -14.12 4.42 9.62
CA PHE A 67 -15.13 4.98 10.52
C PHE A 67 -15.54 6.40 10.12
N VAL A 68 -14.60 7.26 9.72
CA VAL A 68 -14.89 8.65 9.33
C VAL A 68 -15.55 8.72 7.94
N TYR A 69 -15.03 7.97 6.98
CA TYR A 69 -15.55 7.95 5.60
C TYR A 69 -16.64 6.91 5.44
N GLN A 70 -17.87 7.26 5.82
CA GLN A 70 -19.04 6.36 5.75
C GLN A 70 -19.56 6.11 4.32
N GLY A 71 -19.29 7.03 3.38
CA GLY A 71 -19.68 6.90 1.97
C GLY A 71 -18.81 5.93 1.16
N PRO A 72 -19.09 5.76 -0.14
CA PRO A 72 -18.18 5.08 -1.05
C PRO A 72 -16.81 5.76 -1.03
N ILE A 73 -15.75 4.96 -1.01
CA ILE A 73 -14.39 5.44 -1.13
C ILE A 73 -13.92 5.04 -2.53
N ASP A 74 -13.36 6.00 -3.26
CA ASP A 74 -12.63 5.73 -4.49
C ASP A 74 -11.19 6.20 -4.33
N TYR A 75 -10.30 5.56 -5.08
CA TYR A 75 -8.87 5.78 -5.01
C TYR A 75 -8.22 5.40 -6.34
N GLU A 76 -7.46 6.33 -6.90
CA GLU A 76 -6.70 6.14 -8.13
C GLU A 76 -5.23 6.48 -7.86
N ILE A 77 -4.32 5.71 -8.44
CA ILE A 77 -2.89 6.01 -8.41
C ILE A 77 -2.54 6.62 -9.77
N HIS A 78 -2.04 7.85 -9.78
CA HIS A 78 -1.55 8.50 -10.99
C HIS A 78 -0.02 8.48 -11.04
N ASP A 79 0.54 8.46 -12.25
CA ASP A 79 1.99 8.55 -12.48
C ASP A 79 2.81 7.58 -11.60
N LEU A 80 2.33 6.33 -11.51
CA LEU A 80 2.99 5.28 -10.76
C LEU A 80 4.34 4.92 -11.39
N HIS A 81 5.39 5.05 -10.60
CA HIS A 81 6.72 4.57 -10.92
C HIS A 81 7.11 3.46 -9.95
N ILE A 82 7.58 2.34 -10.50
CA ILE A 82 8.08 1.20 -9.74
C ILE A 82 9.56 1.04 -10.05
N THR A 83 10.40 0.97 -9.02
CA THR A 83 11.83 0.66 -9.16
C THR A 83 12.14 -0.66 -8.45
N VAL A 84 12.69 -1.62 -9.20
CA VAL A 84 13.01 -2.96 -8.70
C VAL A 84 14.54 -3.16 -8.66
N GLY A 85 15.05 -3.36 -7.44
CA GLY A 85 16.40 -3.87 -7.18
C GLY A 85 16.40 -5.39 -7.01
N ASP A 86 17.53 -5.95 -6.57
CA ASP A 86 17.65 -7.40 -6.41
C ASP A 86 16.95 -7.89 -5.12
N ASP A 87 17.01 -7.12 -4.04
CA ASP A 87 16.43 -7.46 -2.72
C ASP A 87 15.32 -6.51 -2.27
N VAL A 88 15.20 -5.33 -2.89
CA VAL A 88 14.27 -4.26 -2.47
C VAL A 88 13.66 -3.57 -3.68
N ALA A 89 12.41 -3.19 -3.55
CA ALA A 89 11.70 -2.34 -4.49
C ALA A 89 11.03 -1.18 -3.76
N PHE A 90 10.77 -0.09 -4.49
CA PHE A 90 10.00 1.03 -4.00
C PHE A 90 9.14 1.63 -5.10
N THR A 91 8.07 2.31 -4.70
CA THR A 91 7.15 2.98 -5.60
C THR A 91 6.96 4.44 -5.19
N HIS A 92 6.61 5.29 -6.17
CA HIS A 92 6.11 6.63 -5.92
C HIS A 92 5.06 6.98 -6.98
N SER A 93 4.14 7.88 -6.63
CA SER A 93 2.99 8.25 -7.45
C SER A 93 2.45 9.63 -7.05
N LEU A 94 1.49 10.14 -7.82
CA LEU A 94 0.67 11.31 -7.50
C LEU A 94 -0.73 10.90 -7.04
#